data_AF-A0A7J6LVG7-F1
#
_entry.id   AF-A0A7J6LVG7-F1
#
_cell.length_a   1.000
_cell.length_b   1.000
_cell.length_c   1.000
_cell.angle_alpha   90.00
_cell.angle_beta   90.00
_cell.angle_gamma   90.00
#
_symmetry.space_group_name_H-M   'P 1'
#
loop_
_entity.id
_entity.type
_entity.pdbx_description
1 polymer ?
#
loop_
_entity_poly.entity_id
_entity_poly.type
_entity_poly.pdbx_seq_one_letter_code
_entity_poly.pdbx_strand_id
1 'polypeptide(L)'
;MLIECNHRLPRIANHNNWATLDLCSKHVILYTSVQEEPFEDAAVAALQSASKAGIPFICSSGNDGLDISKPGNQRYPCEYAKTIDGVICVAATVIKEMELLEISNYAPYINAAAPGYAFSTDLNGKYVARAGASCSAAMVAGVVTMMKSVSKEPLSVQAINSIIKETSTPGIERKGVQMDFGRLDALAAVKRVLG
;
A
#
# COMPACT_ATOMS: atom_id res chain seq x y z
N MET A 1 -10.93 -3.78 20.50
CA MET A 1 -12.10 -4.55 20.05
C MET A 1 -11.63 -5.50 18.96
N LEU A 2 -11.21 -6.70 19.36
CA LEU A 2 -10.88 -7.79 18.44
C LEU A 2 -12.20 -8.37 17.97
N ILE A 3 -12.52 -8.19 16.70
CA ILE A 3 -13.64 -8.88 16.06
C ILE A 3 -13.04 -10.20 15.56
N GLU A 4 -13.38 -11.31 16.20
CA GLU A 4 -13.06 -12.64 15.67
C GLU A 4 -14.00 -12.94 14.48
N CYS A 5 -13.45 -13.17 13.28
CA CYS A 5 -14.19 -13.74 12.14
C CYS A 5 -13.75 -15.17 11.87
N ASN A 6 -14.74 -16.00 11.59
CA ASN A 6 -14.64 -17.45 11.50
C ASN A 6 -14.06 -17.98 10.17
N HIS A 7 -13.35 -17.16 9.37
CA HIS A 7 -12.75 -17.56 8.08
C HIS A 7 -11.28 -17.15 8.04
N ARG A 8 -10.42 -17.98 8.64
CA ARG A 8 -8.96 -17.81 8.56
C ARG A 8 -8.45 -18.27 7.19
N LEU A 9 -7.80 -17.37 6.45
CA LEU A 9 -6.85 -17.79 5.43
C LEU A 9 -5.60 -18.37 6.10
N PRO A 10 -4.81 -19.22 5.42
CA PRO A 10 -3.56 -19.72 5.95
C PRO A 10 -2.65 -18.55 6.37
N ARG A 11 -2.00 -18.69 7.53
CA ARG A 11 -1.02 -17.71 8.02
C ARG A 11 0.11 -17.59 7.00
N ILE A 12 0.39 -16.37 6.53
CA ILE A 12 1.68 -16.08 5.93
C ILE A 12 2.65 -15.90 7.11
N ALA A 13 3.32 -16.97 7.50
CA ALA A 13 4.33 -16.92 8.55
C ALA A 13 5.69 -17.26 7.93
N ASN A 14 6.59 -16.27 7.89
CA ASN A 14 8.01 -16.56 7.97
C ASN A 14 8.59 -15.73 9.12
N HIS A 15 9.51 -16.36 9.86
CA HIS A 15 10.05 -15.91 11.14
C HIS A 15 10.28 -14.38 11.16
N ASN A 16 9.48 -13.67 11.98
CA ASN A 16 9.52 -12.23 12.29
C ASN A 16 8.53 -11.29 11.57
N ASN A 17 7.73 -11.72 10.58
CA ASN A 17 6.71 -10.86 9.96
C ASN A 17 5.27 -11.32 10.27
N TRP A 18 4.50 -10.49 10.99
CA TRP A 18 3.11 -10.74 11.36
C TRP A 18 2.16 -10.14 10.31
N ALA A 19 1.96 -10.81 9.18
CA ALA A 19 0.81 -10.51 8.33
C ALA A 19 -0.31 -11.51 8.63
N THR A 20 -1.19 -11.15 9.55
CA THR A 20 -2.48 -11.83 9.66
C THR A 20 -3.34 -11.40 8.48
N LEU A 21 -3.42 -12.25 7.45
CA LEU A 21 -4.51 -12.22 6.47
C LEU A 21 -5.79 -12.69 7.16
N ASP A 22 -6.35 -11.80 7.96
CA ASP A 22 -7.71 -11.97 8.46
C ASP A 22 -8.66 -11.37 7.41
N LEU A 23 -9.51 -12.21 6.81
CA LEU A 23 -10.58 -11.77 5.91
C LEU A 23 -11.67 -10.97 6.66
N CYS A 24 -11.54 -10.75 7.97
CA CYS A 24 -12.40 -9.83 8.72
C CYS A 24 -12.48 -8.43 8.12
N SER A 25 -11.43 -7.95 7.45
CA SER A 25 -11.47 -6.64 6.80
C SER A 25 -12.19 -6.71 5.45
N LYS A 26 -13.51 -6.46 5.44
CA LYS A 26 -14.30 -6.30 4.21
C LYS A 26 -13.83 -5.16 3.29
N HIS A 27 -12.89 -4.33 3.77
CA HIS A 27 -12.48 -3.10 3.09
C HIS A 27 -11.11 -3.22 2.43
N VAL A 28 -10.04 -3.50 3.17
CA VAL A 28 -8.64 -3.53 2.68
C VAL A 28 -7.81 -4.54 3.46
N ILE A 29 -6.73 -5.06 2.88
CA ILE A 29 -5.65 -5.77 3.58
C ILE A 29 -4.41 -4.87 3.55
N LEU A 30 -3.71 -4.72 4.69
CA LEU A 30 -2.53 -3.86 4.82
C LEU A 30 -1.29 -4.70 5.16
N TYR A 31 -0.20 -4.49 4.42
CA TYR A 31 1.10 -5.12 4.65
C TYR A 31 2.22 -4.06 4.65
N THR A 32 2.69 -3.68 5.82
CA THR A 32 3.67 -2.58 6.00
C THR A 32 5.12 -3.05 6.10
N SER A 33 5.39 -4.32 5.79
CA SER A 33 6.74 -4.90 5.75
C SER A 33 7.15 -5.19 4.30
N VAL A 34 8.35 -5.70 4.10
CA VAL A 34 8.84 -6.24 2.82
C VAL A 34 9.67 -7.49 3.06
N GLN A 35 9.78 -8.32 2.04
CA GLN A 35 10.70 -9.45 1.97
C GLN A 35 11.33 -9.55 0.59
N GLU A 36 12.51 -10.16 0.50
CA GLU A 36 13.25 -10.30 -0.77
C GLU A 36 12.76 -11.50 -1.57
N GLU A 37 12.29 -12.54 -0.88
CA GLU A 37 11.81 -13.77 -1.50
C GLU A 37 10.31 -13.71 -1.85
N PRO A 38 9.87 -14.40 -2.91
CA PRO A 38 8.45 -14.54 -3.22
C PRO A 38 7.65 -15.15 -2.05
N PHE A 39 6.37 -14.84 -2.01
CA PHE A 39 5.42 -15.54 -1.15
C PHE A 39 5.19 -16.95 -1.68
N GLU A 40 4.82 -17.87 -0.78
CA GLU A 40 4.37 -19.21 -1.16
C GLU A 40 3.09 -19.16 -2.02
N ASP A 41 2.88 -20.17 -2.86
CA ASP A 41 1.74 -20.21 -3.80
C ASP A 41 0.38 -20.00 -3.14
N ALA A 42 0.17 -20.56 -1.95
CA ALA A 42 -1.07 -20.39 -1.19
C ALA A 42 -1.32 -18.92 -0.80
N ALA A 43 -0.26 -18.19 -0.47
CA ALA A 43 -0.32 -16.77 -0.16
C ALA A 43 -0.60 -15.93 -1.42
N VAL A 44 0.03 -16.26 -2.54
CA VAL A 44 -0.25 -15.61 -3.83
C VAL A 44 -1.71 -15.84 -4.26
N ALA A 45 -2.22 -17.07 -4.10
CA ALA A 45 -3.62 -17.40 -4.37
C ALA A 45 -4.59 -16.61 -3.46
N ALA A 46 -4.21 -16.36 -2.21
CA ALA A 46 -4.97 -15.51 -1.31
C ALA A 46 -5.03 -14.05 -1.78
N LEU A 47 -3.92 -13.48 -2.28
CA LEU A 47 -3.90 -12.13 -2.87
C LEU A 47 -4.84 -12.04 -4.07
N GLN A 48 -4.80 -13.02 -4.96
CA GLN A 48 -5.68 -13.08 -6.14
C GLN A 48 -7.16 -13.21 -5.74
N SER A 49 -7.45 -14.01 -4.73
CA SER A 49 -8.83 -14.20 -4.22
C SER A 49 -9.37 -12.92 -3.59
N ALA A 50 -8.56 -12.22 -2.79
CA ALA A 50 -8.91 -10.91 -2.23
C ALA A 50 -9.18 -9.88 -3.33
N SER A 51 -8.31 -9.82 -4.35
CA SER A 51 -8.48 -8.96 -5.53
C SER A 51 -9.81 -9.21 -6.23
N LYS A 52 -10.16 -10.49 -6.48
CA LYS A 52 -11.46 -10.88 -7.10
C LYS A 52 -12.66 -10.51 -6.23
N ALA A 53 -12.50 -10.52 -4.91
CA ALA A 53 -13.52 -10.11 -3.96
C ALA A 53 -13.63 -8.58 -3.79
N GLY A 54 -12.86 -7.77 -4.55
CA GLY A 54 -12.87 -6.32 -4.41
C GLY A 54 -12.12 -5.81 -3.18
N ILE A 55 -11.27 -6.63 -2.57
CA ILE A 55 -10.48 -6.28 -1.38
C ILE A 55 -9.05 -5.98 -1.85
N PRO A 56 -8.64 -4.70 -1.92
CA PRO A 56 -7.28 -4.35 -2.28
C PRO A 56 -6.31 -4.72 -1.16
N PHE A 57 -5.13 -5.17 -1.57
CA PHE A 57 -3.99 -5.47 -0.73
C PHE A 57 -2.97 -4.33 -0.88
N ILE A 58 -2.83 -3.53 0.16
CA ILE A 58 -2.01 -2.31 0.14
C ILE A 58 -0.70 -2.64 0.84
N CYS A 59 0.42 -2.37 0.16
CA CYS A 59 1.74 -2.71 0.69
C CYS A 59 2.77 -1.61 0.53
N SER A 60 3.74 -1.58 1.44
CA SER A 60 4.89 -0.68 1.34
C SER A 60 5.90 -1.15 0.28
N SER A 61 6.54 -0.22 -0.43
CA SER A 61 7.63 -0.53 -1.36
C SER A 61 8.93 -0.97 -0.66
N GLY A 62 9.10 -0.61 0.62
CA GLY A 62 10.31 -0.88 1.40
C GLY A 62 11.25 0.34 1.49
N ASN A 63 12.29 0.19 2.31
CA ASN A 63 13.10 1.30 2.83
C ASN A 63 14.60 1.17 2.47
N ASP A 64 14.95 0.59 1.32
CA ASP A 64 16.33 0.33 0.92
C ASP A 64 16.89 1.37 -0.09
N GLY A 65 16.06 2.31 -0.56
CA GLY A 65 16.43 3.29 -1.58
C GLY A 65 16.69 2.68 -2.97
N LEU A 66 16.18 1.48 -3.23
CA LEU A 66 16.47 0.70 -4.42
C LEU A 66 15.42 0.89 -5.52
N ASP A 67 15.90 0.79 -6.77
CA ASP A 67 15.03 0.52 -7.91
C ASP A 67 14.66 -0.96 -7.89
N ILE A 68 13.44 -1.26 -7.44
CA ILE A 68 12.93 -2.63 -7.26
C ILE A 68 12.40 -3.24 -8.57
N SER A 69 12.55 -2.53 -9.70
CA SER A 69 12.36 -3.11 -11.03
C SER A 69 13.60 -3.88 -11.52
N LYS A 70 14.76 -3.65 -10.90
CA LYS A 70 16.03 -4.28 -11.30
C LYS A 70 16.17 -5.70 -10.75
N PRO A 71 16.78 -6.63 -11.50
CA PRO A 71 17.11 -7.96 -11.00
C PRO A 71 17.91 -7.91 -9.70
N GLY A 72 17.50 -8.71 -8.70
CA GLY A 72 18.13 -8.78 -7.38
C GLY A 72 17.58 -7.78 -6.36
N ASN A 73 16.79 -6.78 -6.80
CA ASN A 73 16.21 -5.78 -5.91
C ASN A 73 14.72 -6.00 -5.64
N GLN A 74 14.12 -7.09 -6.12
CA GLN A 74 12.69 -7.32 -5.96
C GLN A 74 12.29 -7.28 -4.48
N ARG A 75 11.12 -6.71 -4.23
CA ARG A 75 10.51 -6.63 -2.89
C ARG A 75 9.09 -7.12 -2.96
N TYR A 76 8.80 -8.17 -2.21
CA TYR A 76 7.46 -8.73 -2.07
C TYR A 76 6.79 -8.14 -0.83
N PRO A 77 5.48 -7.85 -0.90
CA PRO A 77 4.55 -8.18 -1.99
C PRO A 77 4.44 -7.13 -3.11
N CYS A 78 5.21 -6.03 -3.08
CA CYS A 78 5.13 -4.96 -4.07
C CYS A 78 5.30 -5.43 -5.52
N GLU A 79 6.19 -6.41 -5.75
CA GLU A 79 6.41 -7.04 -7.06
C GLU A 79 5.12 -7.62 -7.67
N TYR A 80 4.16 -8.08 -6.84
CA TYR A 80 2.88 -8.60 -7.31
C TYR A 80 1.94 -7.53 -7.90
N ALA A 81 2.21 -6.23 -7.69
CA ALA A 81 1.46 -5.16 -8.35
C ALA A 81 1.57 -5.21 -9.89
N LYS A 82 2.60 -5.90 -10.43
CA LYS A 82 2.77 -6.14 -11.86
C LYS A 82 1.70 -7.07 -12.45
N THR A 83 1.16 -7.98 -11.65
CA THR A 83 0.36 -9.12 -12.14
C THR A 83 -0.99 -9.27 -11.43
N ILE A 84 -1.18 -8.63 -10.28
CA ILE A 84 -2.41 -8.69 -9.51
C ILE A 84 -2.92 -7.26 -9.32
N ASP A 85 -3.98 -6.88 -10.04
CA ASP A 85 -4.60 -5.54 -9.97
C ASP A 85 -4.93 -5.11 -8.53
N GLY A 86 -5.34 -6.05 -7.68
CA GLY A 86 -5.67 -5.79 -6.28
C GLY A 86 -4.48 -5.42 -5.41
N VAL A 87 -3.24 -5.58 -5.87
CA VAL A 87 -2.04 -5.21 -5.10
C VAL A 87 -1.68 -3.75 -5.41
N ILE A 88 -1.71 -2.93 -4.37
CA ILE A 88 -1.39 -1.50 -4.42
C ILE A 88 -0.08 -1.28 -3.68
N CYS A 89 1.01 -1.14 -4.43
CA CYS A 89 2.31 -0.81 -3.87
C CYS A 89 2.49 0.69 -3.70
N VAL A 90 3.00 1.09 -2.53
CA VAL A 90 3.07 2.48 -2.08
C VAL A 90 4.50 2.89 -1.75
N ALA A 91 4.98 3.94 -2.43
CA ALA A 91 6.24 4.60 -2.13
C ALA A 91 6.10 5.70 -1.05
N ALA A 92 7.22 6.08 -0.45
CA ALA A 92 7.30 7.18 0.50
C ALA A 92 7.85 8.46 -0.14
N THR A 93 7.16 9.58 0.07
CA THR A 93 7.68 10.91 -0.26
C THR A 93 8.15 11.65 0.99
N VAL A 94 8.96 12.69 0.79
CA VAL A 94 9.12 13.74 1.79
C VAL A 94 7.78 14.45 2.02
N ILE A 95 7.59 15.05 3.19
CA ILE A 95 6.31 15.69 3.54
C ILE A 95 6.08 16.94 2.69
N LYS A 96 7.07 17.82 2.56
CA LYS A 96 6.88 19.16 1.98
C LYS A 96 7.15 19.20 0.48
N GLU A 97 7.95 18.26 -0.01
CA GLU A 97 8.46 18.21 -1.37
C GLU A 97 7.78 17.09 -2.17
N MET A 98 7.67 17.26 -3.48
CA MET A 98 7.29 16.20 -4.41
C MET A 98 8.51 15.35 -4.79
N GLU A 99 9.21 14.88 -3.77
CA GLU A 99 10.39 14.02 -3.92
C GLU A 99 10.17 12.73 -3.14
N LEU A 100 10.65 11.61 -3.69
CA LEU A 100 10.76 10.37 -2.93
C LEU A 100 11.68 10.56 -1.74
N LEU A 101 11.30 9.97 -0.61
CA LEU A 101 12.21 9.84 0.51
C LEU A 101 13.43 9.03 0.07
N GLU A 102 14.64 9.40 0.50
CA GLU A 102 15.89 8.77 0.03
C GLU A 102 15.86 7.24 0.18
N ILE A 103 15.36 6.78 1.33
CA ILE A 103 15.20 5.36 1.66
C ILE A 103 14.03 4.69 0.92
N SER A 104 13.11 5.41 0.30
CA SER A 104 11.96 4.78 -0.37
C SER A 104 12.44 3.96 -1.56
N ASN A 105 12.01 2.71 -1.63
CA ASN A 105 12.10 1.93 -2.85
C ASN A 105 11.15 2.48 -3.92
N TYR A 106 11.52 2.29 -5.20
CA TYR A 106 10.79 2.84 -6.35
C TYR A 106 10.83 1.89 -7.56
N ALA A 107 9.79 1.96 -8.40
CA ALA A 107 9.73 1.28 -9.69
C ALA A 107 8.58 1.82 -10.55
N PRO A 108 8.58 1.59 -11.88
CA PRO A 108 7.49 2.02 -12.76
C PRO A 108 6.11 1.43 -12.44
N TYR A 109 6.08 0.29 -11.75
CA TYR A 109 4.84 -0.42 -11.39
C TYR A 109 4.28 -0.01 -10.02
N ILE A 110 4.88 0.97 -9.33
CA ILE A 110 4.31 1.52 -8.11
C ILE A 110 3.02 2.27 -8.44
N ASN A 111 1.97 2.04 -7.65
CA ASN A 111 0.64 2.59 -7.93
C ASN A 111 0.53 4.05 -7.48
N ALA A 112 1.13 4.38 -6.33
CA ALA A 112 1.10 5.72 -5.75
C ALA A 112 2.22 5.93 -4.74
N ALA A 113 2.42 7.17 -4.32
CA ALA A 113 3.18 7.48 -3.12
C ALA A 113 2.33 8.21 -2.09
N ALA A 114 2.80 8.24 -0.84
CA ALA A 114 2.23 9.07 0.22
C ALA A 114 3.34 9.56 1.17
N PRO A 115 3.09 10.60 1.99
CA PRO A 115 4.08 11.09 2.94
C PRO A 115 4.65 9.97 3.82
N GLY A 116 5.97 9.83 3.81
CA GLY A 116 6.69 8.74 4.49
C GLY A 116 6.99 9.00 5.96
N TYR A 117 6.84 10.24 6.44
CA TYR A 117 7.06 10.60 7.83
C TYR A 117 5.74 10.75 8.57
N ALA A 118 5.63 10.12 9.73
CA ALA A 118 4.46 10.26 10.60
C ALA A 118 4.86 10.13 12.07
N PHE A 119 4.06 10.74 12.95
CA PHE A 119 4.01 10.34 14.35
C PHE A 119 3.02 9.19 14.49
N SER A 120 3.47 8.06 15.04
CA SER A 120 2.62 6.92 15.37
C SER A 120 2.48 6.80 16.88
N THR A 121 1.37 6.21 17.32
CA THR A 121 1.24 5.76 18.71
C THR A 121 2.28 4.67 18.99
N ASP A 122 2.82 4.70 20.20
CA ASP A 122 3.73 3.70 20.75
C ASP A 122 3.16 3.22 22.10
N LEU A 123 3.72 2.13 22.63
CA LEU A 123 3.29 1.56 23.89
C LEU A 123 3.39 2.59 25.03
N ASN A 124 2.57 2.38 26.06
CA ASN A 124 2.53 3.22 27.26
C ASN A 124 2.14 4.68 26.99
N GLY A 125 1.22 4.91 26.05
CA GLY A 125 0.66 6.23 25.75
C GLY A 125 1.66 7.20 25.09
N LYS A 126 2.75 6.68 24.55
CA LYS A 126 3.79 7.48 23.90
C LYS A 126 3.49 7.67 22.41
N TYR A 127 4.19 8.62 21.83
CA TYR A 127 4.23 8.83 20.39
C TYR A 127 5.66 8.74 19.92
N VAL A 128 5.83 8.27 18.68
CA VAL A 128 7.14 8.10 18.11
C VAL A 128 7.15 8.51 16.64
N ALA A 129 8.18 9.27 16.26
CA ALA A 129 8.41 9.58 14.87
C ALA A 129 8.92 8.34 14.13
N ARG A 130 8.31 8.05 12.98
CA ARG A 130 8.70 6.97 12.06
C ARG A 130 8.82 7.55 10.66
N ALA A 131 9.69 6.91 9.87
CA ALA A 131 9.93 7.24 8.48
C ALA A 131 9.93 5.97 7.65
N GLY A 132 9.30 6.00 6.48
CA GLY A 132 9.38 4.94 5.48
C GLY A 132 8.06 4.65 4.80
N ALA A 133 8.13 3.80 3.79
CA ALA A 133 7.00 3.38 2.97
C ALA A 133 5.91 2.65 3.79
N SER A 134 6.26 2.08 4.95
CA SER A 134 5.32 1.51 5.92
C SER A 134 4.26 2.53 6.37
N CYS A 135 4.66 3.77 6.65
CA CYS A 135 3.75 4.84 7.03
C CYS A 135 2.87 5.26 5.85
N SER A 136 3.47 5.37 4.65
CA SER A 136 2.78 5.71 3.41
C SER A 136 1.70 4.69 3.06
N ALA A 137 2.00 3.39 3.16
CA ALA A 137 1.04 2.31 2.90
C ALA A 137 -0.16 2.38 3.86
N ALA A 138 0.08 2.67 5.14
CA ALA A 138 -1.00 2.85 6.12
C ALA A 138 -1.88 4.07 5.78
N MET A 139 -1.30 5.19 5.32
CA MET A 139 -2.07 6.36 4.87
C MET A 139 -2.95 6.04 3.66
N VAL A 140 -2.41 5.37 2.64
CA VAL A 140 -3.17 4.94 1.47
C VAL A 140 -4.30 3.99 1.90
N ALA A 141 -4.05 3.05 2.81
CA ALA A 141 -5.09 2.16 3.33
C ALA A 141 -6.22 2.90 4.06
N GLY A 142 -5.90 3.94 4.82
CA GLY A 142 -6.89 4.82 5.44
C GLY A 142 -7.78 5.50 4.39
N VAL A 143 -7.18 6.09 3.35
CA VAL A 143 -7.93 6.79 2.30
C VAL A 143 -8.77 5.82 1.46
N VAL A 144 -8.24 4.67 1.07
CA VAL A 144 -9.00 3.65 0.34
C VAL A 144 -10.18 3.15 1.18
N THR A 145 -10.00 3.00 2.50
CA THR A 145 -11.11 2.64 3.38
C THR A 145 -12.17 3.74 3.43
N MET A 146 -11.78 5.02 3.47
CA MET A 146 -12.71 6.15 3.39
C MET A 146 -13.47 6.20 2.05
N MET A 147 -12.77 5.98 0.93
CA MET A 147 -13.39 5.85 -0.39
C MET A 147 -14.48 4.77 -0.37
N LYS A 148 -14.15 3.58 0.15
CA LYS A 148 -15.11 2.48 0.24
C LYS A 148 -16.26 2.76 1.20
N SER A 149 -16.06 3.54 2.27
CA SER A 149 -17.11 3.84 3.25
C SER A 149 -18.14 4.85 2.75
N VAL A 150 -17.75 5.75 1.84
CA VAL A 150 -18.66 6.77 1.29
C VAL A 150 -19.26 6.38 -0.05
N SER A 151 -18.75 5.33 -0.69
CA SER A 151 -19.26 4.86 -1.97
C SER A 151 -20.69 4.31 -1.83
N LYS A 152 -21.56 4.69 -2.76
CA LYS A 152 -22.94 4.17 -2.84
C LYS A 152 -22.98 2.72 -3.35
N GLU A 153 -22.01 2.36 -4.19
CA GLU A 153 -21.86 1.03 -4.79
C GLU A 153 -20.50 0.41 -4.43
N PRO A 154 -20.36 -0.92 -4.43
CA PRO A 154 -19.08 -1.57 -4.20
C PRO A 154 -18.01 -1.12 -5.22
N LEU A 155 -16.88 -0.62 -4.74
CA LEU A 155 -15.74 -0.28 -5.60
C LEU A 155 -14.93 -1.53 -5.93
N SER A 156 -14.69 -1.78 -7.22
CA SER A 156 -13.71 -2.77 -7.67
C SER A 156 -12.29 -2.31 -7.39
N VAL A 157 -11.33 -3.24 -7.31
CA VAL A 157 -9.92 -2.88 -7.12
C VAL A 157 -9.36 -2.05 -8.28
N GLN A 158 -9.83 -2.29 -9.51
CA GLN A 158 -9.47 -1.48 -10.67
C GLN A 158 -9.99 -0.04 -10.53
N ALA A 159 -11.24 0.14 -10.09
CA ALA A 159 -11.79 1.47 -9.85
C ALA A 159 -11.01 2.21 -8.75
N ILE A 160 -10.62 1.51 -7.68
CA ILE A 160 -9.78 2.09 -6.62
C ILE A 160 -8.42 2.56 -7.19
N ASN A 161 -7.74 1.72 -7.96
CA ASN A 161 -6.47 2.09 -8.60
C ASN A 161 -6.62 3.27 -9.56
N SER A 162 -7.64 3.27 -10.41
CA SER A 162 -7.92 4.38 -11.32
C SER A 162 -8.17 5.68 -10.57
N ILE A 163 -9.00 5.66 -9.53
CA ILE A 163 -9.28 6.87 -8.73
C ILE A 163 -7.99 7.38 -8.08
N ILE A 164 -7.18 6.51 -7.47
CA ILE A 164 -5.89 6.91 -6.88
C ILE A 164 -5.01 7.55 -7.95
N LYS A 165 -4.85 6.92 -9.12
CA LYS A 165 -3.99 7.43 -10.20
C LYS A 165 -4.50 8.76 -10.76
N GLU A 166 -5.79 8.88 -11.00
CA GLU A 166 -6.44 10.09 -11.56
C GLU A 166 -6.38 11.28 -10.60
N THR A 167 -6.45 11.04 -9.29
CA THR A 167 -6.58 12.10 -8.29
C THR A 167 -5.27 12.46 -7.59
N SER A 168 -4.24 11.63 -7.72
CA SER A 168 -2.94 11.91 -7.11
C SER A 168 -2.27 13.15 -7.70
N THR A 169 -1.56 13.90 -6.85
CA THR A 169 -0.73 15.03 -7.29
C THR A 169 0.48 14.50 -8.08
N PRO A 170 0.67 14.88 -9.35
CA PRO A 170 1.78 14.43 -10.17
C PRO A 170 3.09 15.16 -9.83
N GLY A 171 4.20 14.73 -10.45
CA GLY A 171 5.48 15.43 -10.35
C GLY A 171 6.37 14.94 -9.20
N ILE A 172 6.15 13.72 -8.71
CA ILE A 172 7.13 13.07 -7.84
C ILE A 172 8.42 12.85 -8.62
N GLU A 173 9.54 13.21 -8.02
CA GLU A 173 10.86 12.91 -8.57
C GLU A 173 11.77 12.15 -7.61
N ARG A 174 12.85 11.61 -8.18
CA ARG A 174 14.00 11.10 -7.44
C ARG A 174 15.26 11.52 -8.19
N LYS A 175 16.11 12.34 -7.55
CA LYS A 175 17.38 12.81 -8.14
C LYS A 175 17.20 13.38 -9.57
N GLY A 176 16.13 14.16 -9.76
CA GLY A 176 15.78 14.78 -11.05
C GLY A 176 15.11 13.87 -12.08
N VAL A 177 14.82 12.61 -11.75
CA VAL A 177 14.04 11.70 -12.61
C VAL A 177 12.59 11.69 -12.13
N GLN A 178 11.65 12.04 -13.01
CA GLN A 178 10.21 12.00 -12.70
C GLN A 178 9.67 10.58 -12.64
N MET A 179 8.81 10.32 -11.67
CA MET A 179 8.09 9.07 -11.50
C MET A 179 6.74 9.11 -12.23
N ASP A 180 6.30 7.98 -12.76
CA ASP A 180 5.04 7.85 -13.50
C ASP A 180 3.79 7.78 -12.60
N PHE A 181 3.98 7.84 -11.28
CA PHE A 181 2.93 7.82 -10.26
C PHE A 181 2.93 9.11 -9.45
N GLY A 182 1.76 9.48 -8.93
CA GLY A 182 1.57 10.68 -8.11
C GLY A 182 1.55 10.40 -6.62
N ARG A 183 1.54 11.49 -5.84
CA ARG A 183 1.35 11.47 -4.39
C ARG A 183 -0.15 11.52 -4.10
N LEU A 184 -0.62 10.62 -3.25
CA LEU A 184 -2.02 10.51 -2.86
C LEU A 184 -2.60 11.87 -2.41
N ASP A 185 -3.69 12.29 -3.03
CA ASP A 185 -4.56 13.37 -2.56
C ASP A 185 -5.82 12.77 -1.95
N ALA A 186 -5.89 12.74 -0.63
CA ALA A 186 -6.99 12.14 0.11
C ALA A 186 -8.33 12.83 -0.19
N LEU A 187 -8.34 14.14 -0.32
CA LEU A 187 -9.55 14.93 -0.53
C LEU A 187 -10.10 14.69 -1.93
N ALA A 188 -9.22 14.77 -2.94
CA ALA A 188 -9.59 14.54 -4.32
C ALA A 188 -10.11 13.11 -4.53
N ALA A 189 -9.44 12.10 -3.96
CA ALA A 189 -9.84 10.70 -4.05
C ALA A 189 -11.25 10.45 -3.44
N VAL A 190 -11.53 10.99 -2.25
CA VAL A 190 -12.83 10.82 -1.59
C VAL A 190 -13.93 11.59 -2.33
N LYS A 191 -13.65 12.82 -2.78
CA LYS A 191 -14.61 13.60 -3.59
C LYS A 191 -14.97 12.90 -4.89
N ARG A 192 -13.98 12.31 -5.56
CA ARG A 192 -14.17 11.56 -6.81
C ARG A 192 -15.15 10.40 -6.67
N VAL A 193 -15.27 9.81 -5.48
CA VAL A 193 -16.25 8.76 -5.15
C VAL A 193 -17.64 9.34 -4.85
N LEU A 194 -17.70 10.51 -4.21
CA LEU A 194 -18.96 11.15 -3.81
C LEU A 194 -19.76 11.71 -5.00
N GLY A 195 -19.08 12.10 -6.08
CA GLY A 195 -19.66 12.78 -7.25
C GLY A 195 -19.47 14.28 -7.18
#